data_AF-A0A7L1GAQ3-F1
#
_entry.id   AF-A0A7L1GAQ3-F1
#
_cell.length_a   1.000
_cell.length_b   1.000
_cell.length_c   1.000
_cell.angle_alpha   90.00
_cell.angle_beta   90.00
_cell.angle_gamma   90.00
#
_symmetry.space_group_name_H-M   'P 1'
#
loop_
_entity.id
_entity.type
_entity.pdbx_description
1 polymer ?
#
loop_
_entity_poly.entity_id
_entity_poly.type
_entity_poly.pdbx_seq_one_letter_code
_entity_poly.pdbx_strand_id
1 'polypeptide(L)'
;FLGRIVFMSSVIAYFTLGNGIYSMTKAAIEKFCDALRLEMKKFGVQVCIIQPGNYARSTQIQPPVSAEEIWNELSEEEKAVYNKEYVQERANFFNSILSEGSPNSSEVVDAMVDALVSPAPKARYMVAKLKEKALVFVCTLFPTVVMDSVLSHALSK
;
A
#
# COMPACT_ATOMS: atom_id res chain seq x y z
N PHE A 1 -21.23 -21.42 1.27
CA PHE A 1 -21.04 -20.28 0.35
C PHE A 1 -21.00 -20.80 -1.07
N LEU A 2 -21.60 -20.08 -2.02
CA LEU A 2 -21.70 -20.50 -3.43
C LEU A 2 -20.48 -20.05 -4.26
N GLY A 3 -19.72 -19.07 -3.75
CA GLY A 3 -18.50 -18.59 -4.39
C GLY A 3 -17.72 -17.64 -3.50
N ARG A 4 -16.50 -17.30 -3.92
CA ARG A 4 -15.62 -16.34 -3.25
C ARG A 4 -14.92 -15.47 -4.26
N ILE A 5 -14.73 -14.20 -3.90
CA ILE A 5 -13.93 -13.24 -4.66
C ILE A 5 -12.90 -12.67 -3.69
N VAL A 6 -11.62 -12.78 -4.04
CA VAL A 6 -10.50 -12.32 -3.21
C VAL A 6 -9.76 -11.21 -3.94
N PHE A 7 -9.66 -10.04 -3.33
CA PHE A 7 -8.97 -8.88 -3.86
C PHE A 7 -7.63 -8.65 -3.16
N MET A 8 -6.66 -8.15 -3.92
CA MET A 8 -5.36 -7.72 -3.39
C MET A 8 -5.29 -6.18 -3.29
N SER A 9 -5.41 -5.68 -2.06
CA SER A 9 -5.28 -4.27 -1.72
C SER A 9 -3.87 -3.97 -1.17
N SER A 10 -3.75 -3.04 -0.23
CA SER A 10 -2.54 -2.74 0.55
C SER A 10 -2.90 -1.80 1.71
N VAL A 11 -2.11 -1.81 2.79
CA VAL A 11 -2.25 -0.84 3.90
C VAL A 11 -2.08 0.62 3.45
N ILE A 12 -1.44 0.87 2.31
CA ILE A 12 -1.31 2.21 1.71
C ILE A 12 -2.67 2.80 1.29
N ALA A 13 -3.73 1.99 1.22
CA ALA A 13 -5.08 2.49 0.99
C ALA A 13 -5.55 3.48 2.07
N TYR A 14 -4.89 3.48 3.24
CA TYR A 14 -5.25 4.29 4.40
C TYR A 14 -4.33 5.50 4.61
N PHE A 15 -3.20 5.59 3.91
CA PHE A 15 -2.24 6.68 4.05
C PHE A 15 -1.32 6.74 2.83
N THR A 16 -0.79 7.94 2.52
CA THR A 16 0.05 8.14 1.34
C THR A 16 1.43 8.66 1.75
N LEU A 17 2.49 8.05 1.21
CA LEU A 17 3.87 8.52 1.35
C LEU A 17 4.54 8.50 -0.02
N GLY A 18 4.44 9.61 -0.77
CA GLY A 18 5.11 9.78 -2.06
C GLY A 18 4.58 8.91 -3.21
N ASN A 19 3.49 8.17 -3.00
CA ASN A 19 2.92 7.21 -3.96
C ASN A 19 1.42 7.47 -4.18
N GLY A 20 1.04 8.71 -4.46
CA GLY A 20 -0.37 9.16 -4.49
C GLY A 20 -1.26 8.34 -5.44
N ILE A 21 -0.80 8.11 -6.67
CA ILE A 21 -1.56 7.33 -7.67
C ILE A 21 -1.77 5.89 -7.17
N TYR A 22 -0.70 5.22 -6.71
CA TYR A 22 -0.81 3.86 -6.18
C TYR A 22 -1.77 3.80 -4.98
N SER A 23 -1.66 4.75 -4.05
CA SER A 23 -2.51 4.84 -2.86
C SER A 23 -3.98 5.04 -3.23
N MET A 24 -4.26 5.91 -4.21
CA MET A 24 -5.58 6.12 -4.77
C MET A 24 -6.16 4.82 -5.36
N THR A 25 -5.39 4.07 -6.16
CA THR A 25 -5.89 2.80 -6.73
C THR A 25 -6.25 1.78 -5.66
N LYS A 26 -5.43 1.67 -4.59
CA LYS A 26 -5.68 0.74 -3.49
C LYS A 26 -6.89 1.17 -2.65
N ALA A 27 -7.05 2.47 -2.40
CA ALA A 27 -8.25 3.00 -1.74
C ALA A 27 -9.53 2.77 -2.58
N ALA A 28 -9.45 2.89 -3.90
CA ALA A 28 -10.57 2.59 -4.79
C ALA A 28 -10.98 1.11 -4.72
N ILE A 29 -10.02 0.18 -4.68
CA ILE A 29 -10.27 -1.24 -4.47
C ILE A 29 -11.00 -1.48 -3.15
N GLU A 30 -10.57 -0.85 -2.04
CA GLU A 30 -11.25 -0.99 -0.74
C GLU A 30 -12.72 -0.60 -0.81
N LYS A 31 -13.01 0.56 -1.43
CA LYS A 31 -14.39 1.04 -1.56
C LYS A 31 -15.24 0.17 -2.48
N PHE A 32 -14.66 -0.26 -3.60
CA PHE A 32 -15.33 -1.20 -4.49
C PHE A 32 -15.68 -2.51 -3.78
N CYS A 33 -14.74 -3.07 -3.02
CA CYS A 33 -14.97 -4.30 -2.27
C CYS A 33 -16.01 -4.15 -1.16
N ASP A 34 -16.10 -2.99 -0.50
CA ASP A 34 -17.16 -2.71 0.47
C ASP A 34 -18.54 -2.77 -0.16
N ALA A 35 -18.71 -2.14 -1.32
CA ALA A 35 -19.97 -2.18 -2.06
C ALA A 35 -20.28 -3.62 -2.53
N LEU A 36 -19.33 -4.25 -3.21
CA LEU A 36 -19.51 -5.59 -3.77
C LEU A 36 -19.85 -6.63 -2.70
N ARG A 37 -19.24 -6.53 -1.50
CA ARG A 37 -19.55 -7.43 -0.38
C ARG A 37 -21.02 -7.36 0.05
N LEU A 38 -21.63 -6.18 0.03
CA LEU A 38 -23.04 -6.00 0.36
C LEU A 38 -23.94 -6.51 -0.77
N GLU A 39 -23.61 -6.16 -2.01
CA GLU A 39 -24.36 -6.56 -3.21
C GLU A 39 -24.37 -8.08 -3.42
N MET A 40 -23.24 -8.73 -3.14
CA MET A 40 -23.05 -10.18 -3.30
C MET A 40 -23.66 -11.02 -2.17
N LYS A 41 -24.00 -10.41 -1.04
CA LYS A 41 -24.52 -11.11 0.14
C LYS A 41 -25.77 -11.94 -0.17
N LYS A 42 -26.68 -11.42 -1.00
CA LYS A 42 -27.92 -12.10 -1.42
C LYS A 42 -27.67 -13.36 -2.27
N PHE A 43 -26.50 -13.45 -2.91
CA PHE A 43 -26.10 -14.60 -3.72
C PHE A 43 -25.24 -15.60 -2.93
N GLY A 44 -25.00 -15.38 -1.64
CA GLY A 44 -24.15 -16.26 -0.83
C GLY A 44 -22.68 -16.28 -1.27
N VAL A 45 -22.23 -15.23 -1.98
CA VAL A 45 -20.84 -15.03 -2.41
C VAL A 45 -20.12 -14.14 -1.40
N GLN A 46 -18.94 -14.58 -0.96
CA GLN A 46 -18.10 -13.83 -0.02
C GLN A 46 -17.06 -13.00 -0.77
N VAL A 47 -16.87 -11.76 -0.31
CA VAL A 47 -15.81 -10.87 -0.81
C VAL A 47 -14.80 -10.67 0.31
N CYS A 48 -13.55 -11.03 0.04
CA CYS A 48 -12.43 -10.92 0.98
C CYS A 48 -11.36 -9.99 0.40
N ILE A 49 -10.69 -9.23 1.25
CA ILE A 49 -9.61 -8.33 0.85
C ILE A 49 -8.34 -8.71 1.61
N ILE A 50 -7.25 -8.93 0.89
CA ILE A 50 -5.91 -9.07 1.46
C ILE A 50 -5.25 -7.70 1.44
N GLN A 51 -4.71 -7.26 2.56
CA GLN A 51 -4.12 -5.93 2.75
C GLN A 51 -2.68 -6.06 3.25
N PRO A 52 -1.72 -6.31 2.33
CA PRO A 52 -0.33 -6.41 2.69
C PRO A 52 0.25 -5.06 3.13
N GLY A 53 1.17 -5.10 4.09
CA GLY A 53 2.17 -4.07 4.36
C GLY A 53 3.26 -4.02 3.29
N ASN A 54 4.46 -3.65 3.67
CA ASN A 54 5.61 -3.59 2.79
C ASN A 54 6.26 -4.98 2.60
N TYR A 55 6.03 -5.58 1.43
CA TYR A 55 6.65 -6.84 0.98
C TYR A 55 7.56 -6.64 -0.24
N ALA A 56 7.94 -5.40 -0.55
CA ALA A 56 8.68 -5.06 -1.77
C ALA A 56 9.96 -5.90 -1.95
N ARG A 57 10.69 -6.15 -0.86
CA ARG A 57 11.90 -7.01 -0.87
C ARG A 57 11.62 -8.45 -1.31
N SER A 58 10.51 -9.03 -0.88
CA SER A 58 10.15 -10.41 -1.23
C SER A 58 9.55 -10.54 -2.63
N THR A 59 8.80 -9.55 -3.10
CA THR A 59 8.08 -9.62 -4.37
C THR A 59 8.90 -9.13 -5.54
N GLN A 60 9.81 -8.17 -5.31
CA GLN A 60 10.64 -7.53 -6.33
C GLN A 60 9.83 -6.92 -7.50
N ILE A 61 8.53 -6.69 -7.31
CA ILE A 61 7.64 -6.10 -8.31
C ILE A 61 8.08 -4.67 -8.65
N GLN A 62 8.60 -3.96 -7.66
CA GLN A 62 9.08 -2.59 -7.81
C GLN A 62 10.60 -2.58 -7.61
N PRO A 63 11.38 -2.37 -8.68
CA PRO A 63 12.84 -2.33 -8.58
C PRO A 63 13.30 -1.04 -7.88
N PRO A 64 14.52 -1.05 -7.31
CA PRO A 64 15.19 0.19 -6.90
C PRO A 64 15.31 1.17 -8.07
N VAL A 65 15.25 2.46 -7.76
CA VAL A 65 15.38 3.54 -8.76
C VAL A 65 16.75 4.18 -8.69
N SER A 66 17.25 4.64 -9.84
CA SER A 66 18.47 5.45 -9.92
C SER A 66 18.12 6.93 -9.98
N ALA A 67 18.67 7.72 -9.06
CA ALA A 67 18.53 9.17 -9.09
C ALA A 67 19.10 9.79 -10.38
N GLU A 68 20.17 9.20 -10.91
CA GLU A 68 20.81 9.66 -12.13
C GLU A 68 19.94 9.40 -13.36
N GLU A 69 19.31 8.23 -13.44
CA GLU A 69 18.37 7.91 -14.52
C GLU A 69 17.17 8.86 -14.48
N ILE A 70 16.56 9.03 -13.30
CA ILE A 70 15.46 9.98 -13.11
C ILE A 70 15.90 11.40 -13.53
N TRP A 71 17.05 11.87 -13.05
CA TRP A 71 17.56 13.21 -13.37
C TRP A 71 17.73 13.42 -14.88
N ASN A 72 18.20 12.41 -15.59
CA ASN A 72 18.44 12.48 -17.03
C ASN A 72 17.13 12.46 -17.85
N GLU A 73 16.04 11.90 -17.31
CA GLU A 73 14.72 11.90 -17.94
C GLU A 73 13.95 13.22 -17.75
N LEU A 74 14.30 14.02 -16.74
CA LEU A 74 13.66 15.32 -16.50
C LEU A 74 13.97 16.33 -17.61
N SER A 75 12.97 17.13 -17.95
CA SER A 75 13.14 18.33 -18.77
C SER A 75 13.99 19.39 -18.05
N GLU A 76 14.53 20.36 -18.80
CA GLU A 76 15.34 21.43 -18.20
C GLU A 76 14.53 22.30 -17.22
N GLU A 77 13.22 22.47 -17.45
CA GLU A 77 12.33 23.16 -16.52
C GLU A 77 12.19 22.38 -15.20
N GLU A 78 11.96 21.07 -15.28
CA GLU A 78 11.86 20.21 -14.10
C GLU A 78 13.18 20.14 -13.32
N LYS A 79 14.33 20.09 -14.02
CA LYS A 79 15.65 20.14 -13.38
C LYS A 79 15.86 21.44 -12.60
N ALA A 80 15.40 22.58 -13.14
CA ALA A 80 15.49 23.87 -12.46
C ALA A 80 14.60 23.94 -11.21
N VAL A 81 13.42 23.31 -11.23
CA VAL A 81 12.49 23.27 -10.09
C VAL A 81 12.97 22.28 -9.02
N TYR A 82 13.26 21.04 -9.42
CA TYR A 82 13.54 19.97 -8.48
C TYR A 82 14.97 20.02 -7.98
N ASN A 83 15.95 20.44 -8.78
CA ASN A 83 17.39 20.28 -8.53
C ASN A 83 17.83 18.82 -8.30
N LYS A 84 19.14 18.58 -8.39
CA LYS A 84 19.69 17.22 -8.42
C LYS A 84 19.70 16.59 -7.03
N GLU A 85 19.93 17.40 -6.01
CA GLU A 85 19.97 17.00 -4.61
C GLU A 85 18.62 16.42 -4.17
N TYR A 86 17.52 17.10 -4.50
CA TYR A 86 16.17 16.61 -4.22
C TYR A 86 15.91 15.26 -4.91
N VAL A 87 16.23 15.12 -6.20
CA VAL A 87 16.02 13.86 -6.92
C VAL A 87 16.81 12.72 -6.27
N GLN A 88 18.04 13.01 -5.82
CA GLN A 88 18.86 12.06 -5.07
C GLN A 88 18.22 11.67 -3.73
N GLU A 89 17.75 12.63 -2.95
CA GLU A 89 17.06 12.40 -1.67
C GLU A 89 15.80 11.56 -1.86
N ARG A 90 14.97 11.88 -2.87
CA ARG A 90 13.74 11.14 -3.17
C ARG A 90 14.01 9.71 -3.61
N ALA A 91 15.03 9.48 -4.45
CA ALA A 91 15.45 8.14 -4.85
C ALA A 91 15.96 7.32 -3.65
N ASN A 92 16.76 7.94 -2.77
CA ASN A 92 17.27 7.31 -1.56
C ASN A 92 16.14 6.93 -0.61
N PHE A 93 15.20 7.84 -0.36
CA PHE A 93 14.01 7.60 0.45
C PHE A 93 13.20 6.42 -0.10
N PHE A 94 12.92 6.43 -1.41
CA PHE A 94 12.17 5.37 -2.06
C PHE A 94 12.87 4.01 -1.95
N ASN A 95 14.17 3.94 -2.24
CA ASN A 95 14.97 2.72 -2.12
C ASN A 95 15.08 2.22 -0.68
N SER A 96 15.13 3.13 0.31
CA SER A 96 15.07 2.78 1.72
C SER A 96 13.76 2.06 2.06
N ILE A 97 12.61 2.57 1.61
CA ILE A 97 11.32 1.90 1.80
C ILE A 97 11.34 0.50 1.18
N LEU A 98 11.82 0.34 -0.06
CA LEU A 98 11.90 -0.98 -0.69
C LEU A 98 12.76 -1.97 0.13
N SER A 99 13.90 -1.51 0.65
CA SER A 99 14.83 -2.32 1.42
C SER A 99 14.29 -2.77 2.79
N GLU A 100 13.41 -1.97 3.42
CA GLU A 100 12.75 -2.27 4.69
C GLU A 100 11.62 -3.30 4.58
N GLY A 101 11.24 -3.67 3.36
CA GLY A 101 10.19 -4.65 3.09
C GLY A 101 10.48 -6.01 3.74
N SER A 102 9.42 -6.73 4.08
CA SER A 102 9.55 -8.12 4.56
C SER A 102 10.24 -8.97 3.49
N PRO A 103 11.26 -9.77 3.87
CA PRO A 103 11.91 -10.70 2.95
C PRO A 103 11.07 -11.97 2.70
N ASN A 104 10.03 -12.21 3.49
CA ASN A 104 9.17 -13.37 3.38
C ASN A 104 7.70 -12.92 3.20
N SER A 105 7.05 -13.45 2.17
CA SER A 105 5.64 -13.20 1.82
C SER A 105 4.70 -14.36 2.14
N SER A 106 5.17 -15.45 2.79
CA SER A 106 4.36 -16.61 3.13
C SER A 106 3.09 -16.23 3.90
N GLU A 107 3.15 -15.28 4.83
CA GLU A 107 1.96 -14.83 5.56
C GLU A 107 0.88 -14.20 4.67
N VAL A 108 1.27 -13.58 3.55
CA VAL A 108 0.33 -13.06 2.55
C VAL A 108 -0.30 -14.21 1.78
N VAL A 109 0.49 -15.20 1.41
CA VAL A 109 0.01 -16.43 0.74
C VAL A 109 -0.93 -17.20 1.65
N ASP A 110 -0.59 -17.37 2.93
CA ASP A 110 -1.43 -18.03 3.92
C ASP A 110 -2.77 -17.32 4.10
N ALA A 111 -2.76 -15.98 4.12
CA ALA A 111 -3.99 -15.19 4.16
C ALA A 111 -4.85 -15.36 2.89
N MET A 112 -4.22 -15.44 1.71
CA MET A 112 -4.93 -15.75 0.47
C MET A 112 -5.54 -17.15 0.50
N VAL A 113 -4.79 -18.15 0.96
CA VAL A 113 -5.26 -19.52 1.12
C VAL A 113 -6.44 -19.56 2.09
N ASP A 114 -6.31 -18.96 3.29
CA ASP A 114 -7.40 -18.90 4.27
C ASP A 114 -8.66 -18.23 3.69
N ALA A 115 -8.50 -17.10 2.99
CA ALA A 115 -9.62 -16.42 2.33
C ALA A 115 -10.32 -17.33 1.30
N LEU A 116 -9.58 -18.19 0.60
CA LEU A 116 -10.11 -19.12 -0.40
C LEU A 116 -10.75 -20.38 0.22
N VAL A 117 -10.17 -20.95 1.28
CA VAL A 117 -10.52 -22.30 1.74
C VAL A 117 -11.22 -22.34 3.10
N SER A 118 -11.06 -21.33 3.95
CA SER A 118 -11.60 -21.33 5.32
C SER A 118 -13.12 -21.43 5.33
N PRO A 119 -13.76 -22.26 6.17
CA PRO A 119 -15.22 -22.31 6.27
C PRO A 119 -15.87 -20.97 6.62
N ALA A 120 -15.13 -20.06 7.27
CA ALA A 120 -15.61 -18.73 7.65
C ALA A 120 -14.48 -17.69 7.48
N PRO A 121 -14.19 -17.27 6.23
CA PRO A 121 -13.12 -16.32 5.98
C PRO A 121 -13.46 -14.93 6.54
N LYS A 122 -12.44 -14.15 6.86
CA LYS A 122 -12.57 -12.74 7.24
C LYS A 122 -12.89 -11.90 6.01
N ALA A 123 -13.64 -10.81 6.18
CA ALA A 123 -13.81 -9.84 5.10
C ALA A 123 -12.49 -9.11 4.75
N ARG A 124 -11.59 -8.96 5.73
CA ARG A 124 -10.31 -8.26 5.60
C ARG A 124 -9.19 -8.99 6.31
N TYR A 125 -8.07 -9.15 5.62
CA TYR A 125 -6.84 -9.76 6.11
C TYR A 125 -5.72 -8.72 6.06
N MET A 126 -5.47 -8.04 7.18
CA MET A 126 -4.35 -7.10 7.29
C MET A 126 -3.07 -7.83 7.67
N VAL A 127 -2.21 -8.03 6.68
CA VAL A 127 -0.96 -8.78 6.79
C VAL A 127 0.18 -7.77 6.72
N ALA A 128 0.56 -7.23 7.88
CA ALA A 128 1.51 -6.13 7.96
C ALA A 128 2.22 -6.13 9.32
N LYS A 129 3.39 -5.50 9.40
CA LYS A 129 4.14 -5.34 10.65
C LYS A 129 3.33 -4.49 11.63
N LEU A 130 3.59 -4.66 12.93
CA LEU A 130 2.87 -3.93 13.98
C LEU A 130 2.96 -2.40 13.79
N LYS A 131 4.12 -1.88 13.36
CA LYS A 131 4.32 -0.45 13.05
C LYS A 131 3.35 0.06 11.97
N GLU A 132 3.12 -0.74 10.94
CA GLU A 132 2.24 -0.39 9.82
C GLU A 132 0.77 -0.46 10.23
N LYS A 133 0.40 -1.50 11.01
CA LYS A 133 -0.95 -1.63 11.58
C LYS A 133 -1.29 -0.45 12.50
N ALA A 134 -0.34 -0.04 13.34
CA ALA A 134 -0.49 1.13 14.20
C ALA A 134 -0.65 2.42 13.37
N LEU A 135 0.14 2.59 12.32
CA LEU A 135 0.01 3.74 11.41
C LEU A 135 -1.38 3.77 10.75
N VAL A 136 -1.87 2.64 10.22
CA VAL A 136 -3.24 2.55 9.67
C VAL A 136 -4.28 2.96 10.71
N PHE A 137 -4.16 2.47 11.94
CA PHE A 137 -5.09 2.81 13.02
C PHE A 137 -5.08 4.31 13.33
N VAL A 138 -3.91 4.94 13.38
CA VAL A 138 -3.78 6.38 13.58
C VAL A 138 -4.38 7.15 12.40
N CYS A 139 -4.01 6.81 11.16
CA CYS A 139 -4.50 7.49 9.95
C CYS A 139 -6.01 7.38 9.76
N THR A 140 -6.64 6.31 10.26
CA THR A 140 -8.09 6.09 10.11
C THR A 140 -8.93 6.76 11.19
N LEU A 141 -8.32 7.18 12.31
CA LEU A 141 -9.06 7.73 13.46
C LEU A 141 -8.73 9.18 13.79
N PHE A 142 -7.52 9.65 13.45
CA PHE A 142 -7.08 11.00 13.84
C PHE A 142 -7.52 12.05 12.81
N PRO A 143 -7.72 13.31 13.25
CA PRO A 143 -8.05 14.41 12.34
C PRO A 143 -6.99 14.65 11.27
N THR A 144 -7.42 15.08 10.09
CA THR A 144 -6.53 15.36 8.94
C THR A 144 -5.36 16.27 9.29
N VAL A 145 -5.57 17.32 10.09
CA VAL A 145 -4.49 18.26 10.49
C VAL A 145 -3.35 17.54 11.23
N VAL A 146 -3.67 16.57 12.09
CA VAL A 146 -2.66 15.78 12.81
C VAL A 146 -1.93 14.88 11.82
N MET A 147 -2.67 14.25 10.92
CA MET A 147 -2.10 13.34 9.94
C MET A 147 -1.21 14.03 8.93
N ASP A 148 -1.62 15.19 8.42
CA ASP A 148 -0.82 16.02 7.52
C ASP A 148 0.49 16.41 8.21
N SER A 149 0.45 16.85 9.47
CA SER A 149 1.67 17.18 10.22
C SER A 149 2.63 15.98 10.36
N VAL A 150 2.10 14.79 10.66
CA VAL A 150 2.93 13.57 10.85
C VAL A 150 3.51 13.09 9.52
N LEU A 151 2.68 13.03 8.47
CA LEU A 151 3.08 12.50 7.16
C LEU A 151 3.97 13.49 6.39
N SER A 152 3.70 14.80 6.46
CA SER A 152 4.56 15.81 5.85
C SER A 152 5.96 15.81 6.46
N HIS A 153 6.08 15.59 7.78
CA HIS A 153 7.40 15.45 8.41
C HIS A 153 8.18 14.23 7.91
N ALA A 154 7.48 13.14 7.60
CA ALA A 154 8.08 11.94 7.01
C ALA A 154 8.44 12.14 5.52
N LEU A 155 7.79 13.08 4.82
CA LEU A 155 8.10 13.44 3.43
C LEU A 155 9.21 14.50 3.31
N SER A 156 9.43 15.30 4.35
CA SER A 156 10.46 16.34 4.42
C SER A 156 11.83 15.83 4.91
N LYS A 157 11.93 14.54 5.22
CA LYS A 157 13.17 13.82 5.54
C LYS A 157 13.55 12.93 4.37
#